data_AF-A0AAV1EYW4-F1
#
_entry.id   AF-A0AAV1EYW4-F1
#
_cell.length_a   1.000
_cell.length_b   1.000
_cell.length_c   1.000
_cell.angle_alpha   90.00
_cell.angle_beta   90.00
_cell.angle_gamma   90.00
#
_symmetry.space_group_name_H-M   'P 1'
#
loop_
_entity.id
_entity.type
_entity.pdbx_description
1 polymer ?
#
loop_
_entity_poly.entity_id
_entity_poly.type
_entity_poly.pdbx_seq_one_letter_code
_entity_poly.pdbx_strand_id
1 'polypeptide(L)'
;MKLSQSSSTASVEMAQKGVHLDRGSFSCSICLDLLKDPVAVSCGHSFCMSCIQSYWDTEVERMIYSCPQCRETFIQRPVLKKNTMLAGLVEELKKSGLQAAPDGSSEAGPEDVACDFCSGRKLKAVKSCLQCLASYCQIHLQPHFESPTFKETQAGGALQEAPGEHLLSS
;
A
#
# COMPACT_ATOMS: atom_id res chain seq x y z
N MET A 1 -57.91 12.71 -32.72
CA MET A 1 -56.60 12.08 -32.41
C MET A 1 -55.73 13.08 -31.65
N LYS A 2 -55.29 12.76 -30.43
CA LYS A 2 -54.22 13.49 -29.73
C LYS A 2 -53.17 12.45 -29.32
N LEU A 3 -51.99 12.50 -29.94
CA LEU A 3 -50.84 11.67 -29.59
C LEU A 3 -50.00 12.47 -28.59
N SER A 4 -50.08 12.12 -27.31
CA SER A 4 -49.14 12.58 -26.29
C SER A 4 -47.94 11.62 -26.29
N GLN A 5 -46.79 12.08 -26.79
CA GLN A 5 -45.54 11.36 -26.65
C GLN A 5 -44.83 11.89 -25.39
N SER A 6 -44.81 11.08 -24.34
CA SER A 6 -43.94 11.25 -23.18
C SER A 6 -42.59 10.61 -23.51
N SER A 7 -41.59 11.40 -23.87
CA SER A 7 -40.22 10.92 -24.04
C SER A 7 -39.46 11.13 -22.74
N SER A 8 -39.40 10.09 -21.91
CA SER A 8 -38.62 10.06 -20.69
C SER A 8 -37.12 9.97 -21.04
N THR A 9 -36.35 11.01 -20.73
CA THR A 9 -34.89 10.95 -20.78
C THR A 9 -34.39 10.15 -19.58
N ALA A 10 -33.99 8.90 -19.80
CA ALA A 10 -33.26 8.13 -18.79
C ALA A 10 -31.83 8.69 -18.69
N SER A 11 -31.49 9.26 -17.53
CA SER A 11 -30.11 9.57 -17.17
C SER A 11 -29.33 8.26 -17.08
N VAL A 12 -28.38 8.05 -17.99
CA VAL A 12 -27.42 6.94 -17.89
C VAL A 12 -26.36 7.34 -16.85
N GLU A 13 -26.50 6.84 -15.62
CA GLU A 13 -25.43 6.89 -14.62
C GLU A 13 -24.33 5.91 -15.01
N MET A 14 -23.18 6.44 -15.43
CA MET A 14 -21.96 5.67 -15.63
C MET A 14 -21.31 5.44 -14.28
N ALA A 15 -21.51 4.26 -13.68
CA ALA A 15 -20.74 3.83 -12.54
C ALA A 15 -19.28 3.59 -12.97
N GLN A 16 -18.40 4.55 -12.72
CA GLN A 16 -16.97 4.32 -12.79
C GLN A 16 -16.62 3.35 -11.66
N LYS A 17 -16.56 2.06 -11.98
CA LYS A 17 -16.01 1.05 -11.08
C LYS A 17 -14.52 1.34 -10.97
N GLY A 18 -14.15 2.14 -9.96
CA GLY A 18 -12.76 2.50 -9.70
C GLY A 18 -11.91 1.24 -9.64
N VAL A 19 -10.85 1.20 -10.45
CA VAL A 19 -9.86 0.12 -10.40
C VAL A 19 -9.13 0.30 -9.08
N HIS A 20 -9.37 -0.59 -8.11
CA HIS A 20 -8.66 -0.58 -6.84
C HIS A 20 -7.20 -0.96 -7.11
N LEU A 21 -6.32 0.04 -7.16
CA LEU A 21 -4.89 -0.14 -7.34
C LEU A 21 -4.33 -0.83 -6.08
N ASP A 22 -3.86 -2.07 -6.23
CA ASP A 22 -3.26 -2.83 -5.13
C ASP A 22 -1.83 -2.35 -4.86
N ARG A 23 -1.51 -2.08 -3.59
CA ARG A 23 -0.18 -1.59 -3.17
C ARG A 23 0.93 -2.61 -3.46
N GLY A 24 0.62 -3.91 -3.41
CA GLY A 24 1.56 -4.98 -3.74
C GLY A 24 2.00 -4.95 -5.21
N SER A 25 1.09 -4.61 -6.11
CA SER A 25 1.37 -4.54 -7.56
C SER A 25 2.37 -3.46 -7.98
N PHE A 26 2.65 -2.49 -7.09
CA PHE A 26 3.59 -1.39 -7.34
C PHE A 26 4.79 -1.41 -6.38
N SER A 27 5.08 -2.56 -5.76
CA SER A 27 6.24 -2.74 -4.89
C SER A 27 7.48 -3.17 -5.68
N CYS A 28 8.64 -2.69 -5.25
CA CYS A 28 9.94 -3.13 -5.76
C CYS A 28 10.35 -4.41 -5.04
N SER A 29 10.64 -5.50 -5.76
CA SER A 29 11.07 -6.76 -5.15
C SER A 29 12.49 -6.75 -4.56
N ILE A 30 13.26 -5.66 -4.72
CA ILE A 30 14.59 -5.50 -4.10
C ILE A 30 14.49 -4.83 -2.73
N CYS A 31 13.87 -3.65 -2.66
CA CYS A 31 13.74 -2.90 -1.39
C CYS A 31 12.41 -3.15 -0.66
N LEU A 32 11.51 -3.93 -1.26
CA LEU A 32 10.17 -4.29 -0.74
C LEU A 32 9.27 -3.08 -0.45
N ASP A 33 9.57 -1.95 -1.08
CA ASP A 33 8.91 -0.66 -0.88
C ASP A 33 8.21 -0.23 -2.17
N LEU A 34 7.33 0.79 -2.10
CA LEU A 34 6.74 1.37 -3.32
C LEU A 34 7.82 1.85 -4.29
N LEU A 35 7.61 1.58 -5.58
CA LEU A 35 8.56 1.94 -6.64
C LEU A 35 8.89 3.45 -6.62
N LYS A 36 10.18 3.77 -6.51
CA LYS A 36 10.75 5.13 -6.64
C LYS A 36 11.48 5.22 -7.96
N ASP A 37 11.04 6.14 -8.82
CA ASP A 37 11.51 6.25 -10.21
C ASP A 37 11.51 4.88 -10.91
N PRO A 38 10.31 4.26 -11.07
CA PRO A 38 10.19 2.92 -11.59
C PRO A 38 10.85 2.78 -12.96
N VAL A 39 11.56 1.69 -13.16
CA VAL A 39 12.11 1.27 -14.45
C VAL A 39 11.66 -0.15 -14.74
N ALA A 40 11.33 -0.42 -15.99
CA ALA A 40 11.00 -1.76 -16.46
C ALA A 40 12.19 -2.34 -17.22
N VAL A 41 12.62 -3.55 -16.83
CA VAL A 41 13.59 -4.33 -17.61
C VAL A 41 12.90 -5.06 -18.75
N SER A 42 13.64 -5.58 -19.73
CA SER A 42 13.06 -6.18 -20.94
C SER A 42 12.16 -7.39 -20.68
N CYS A 43 12.34 -8.08 -19.56
CA CYS A 43 11.46 -9.17 -19.13
C CYS A 43 10.12 -8.68 -18.52
N GLY A 44 9.88 -7.36 -18.47
CA GLY A 44 8.65 -6.74 -17.99
C GLY A 44 8.62 -6.43 -16.49
N HIS A 45 9.56 -6.96 -15.70
CA HIS A 45 9.64 -6.68 -14.27
C HIS A 45 10.08 -5.24 -13.99
N SER A 46 9.58 -4.68 -12.90
CA SER A 46 9.82 -3.28 -12.54
C SER A 46 10.49 -3.13 -11.19
N PHE A 47 11.44 -2.19 -11.10
CA PHE A 47 12.23 -1.92 -9.91
C PHE A 47 12.42 -0.42 -9.73
N CYS A 48 12.86 0.01 -8.55
CA CYS A 48 13.40 1.37 -8.39
C CYS A 48 14.67 1.51 -9.24
N MET A 49 14.86 2.65 -9.90
CA MET A 49 16.06 2.92 -10.71
C MET A 49 17.35 2.60 -9.94
N SER A 50 17.48 3.14 -8.72
CA SER A 50 18.68 2.96 -7.90
C SER A 50 18.90 1.49 -7.50
N CYS A 51 17.82 0.78 -7.15
CA CYS A 51 17.92 -0.62 -6.71
C CYS A 51 18.46 -1.54 -7.81
N ILE A 52 17.95 -1.43 -9.04
CA ILE A 52 18.42 -2.27 -10.15
C ILE A 52 19.83 -1.85 -10.61
N GLN A 53 20.18 -0.56 -10.53
CA GLN A 53 21.53 -0.08 -10.81
C GLN A 53 22.53 -0.70 -9.84
N SER A 54 22.29 -0.59 -8.54
CA SER A 54 23.16 -1.16 -7.50
C SER A 54 23.29 -2.67 -7.63
N TYR A 55 22.20 -3.38 -7.95
CA TYR A 55 22.25 -4.81 -8.20
C TYR A 55 23.23 -5.16 -9.34
N TRP A 56 23.11 -4.49 -10.50
CA TRP A 56 24.02 -4.70 -11.63
C TRP A 56 25.46 -4.21 -11.38
N ASP A 57 25.65 -3.20 -10.53
CA ASP A 57 26.99 -2.73 -10.15
C ASP A 57 27.74 -3.75 -9.28
N THR A 58 27.03 -4.67 -8.61
CA THR A 58 27.67 -5.78 -7.86
C THR A 58 28.07 -6.98 -8.74
N GLU A 59 27.49 -7.13 -9.94
CA GLU A 59 27.76 -8.25 -10.86
C GLU A 59 28.80 -7.93 -11.96
N VAL A 60 29.69 -6.96 -11.74
CA VAL A 60 30.65 -6.49 -12.77
C VAL A 60 31.63 -7.59 -13.23
N GLU A 61 31.98 -8.55 -12.36
CA GLU A 61 32.95 -9.60 -12.68
C GLU A 61 32.47 -10.63 -13.70
N ARG A 62 31.15 -10.79 -13.88
CA ARG A 62 30.58 -11.84 -14.74
C ARG A 62 30.18 -11.36 -16.13
N MET A 63 30.19 -10.04 -16.39
CA MET A 63 29.69 -9.40 -17.63
C MET A 63 28.27 -9.86 -18.05
N ILE A 64 27.48 -10.39 -17.12
CA ILE A 64 26.11 -10.85 -17.35
C ILE A 64 25.22 -10.11 -16.38
N TYR A 65 24.26 -9.37 -16.91
CA TYR A 65 23.28 -8.65 -16.11
C TYR A 65 22.03 -9.50 -16.01
N SER A 66 21.52 -9.75 -14.81
CA SER A 66 20.33 -10.58 -14.62
C SER A 66 19.15 -9.79 -14.04
N CYS A 67 17.93 -10.23 -14.33
CA CYS A 67 16.75 -9.73 -13.63
C CYS A 67 16.69 -10.35 -12.22
N PRO A 68 16.61 -9.53 -11.15
CA PRO A 68 16.52 -10.05 -9.77
C PRO A 68 15.31 -10.95 -9.52
N GLN A 69 14.23 -10.80 -10.29
CA GLN A 69 12.97 -11.51 -10.06
C GLN A 69 12.86 -12.83 -10.86
N CYS A 70 13.16 -12.82 -12.16
CA CYS A 70 13.01 -14.01 -13.02
C CYS A 70 14.34 -14.60 -13.49
N ARG A 71 15.47 -13.96 -13.16
CA ARG A 71 16.83 -14.38 -13.54
C ARG A 71 17.12 -14.40 -15.05
N GLU A 72 16.24 -13.82 -15.86
CA GLU A 72 16.53 -13.60 -17.28
C GLU A 72 17.80 -12.76 -17.43
N THR A 73 18.70 -13.20 -18.31
CA THR A 73 20.03 -12.61 -18.49
C THR A 73 20.08 -11.67 -19.69
N PHE A 74 20.92 -10.65 -19.58
CA PHE A 74 21.17 -9.65 -20.59
C PHE A 74 22.67 -9.56 -20.83
N ILE A 75 23.08 -9.65 -22.10
CA ILE A 75 24.48 -9.66 -22.51
C ILE A 75 25.11 -8.27 -22.36
N GLN A 76 24.32 -7.22 -22.56
CA GLN A 76 24.75 -5.84 -22.37
C GLN A 76 23.96 -5.20 -21.24
N ARG A 77 24.58 -4.21 -20.59
CA ARG A 77 23.93 -3.45 -19.53
C ARG A 77 22.74 -2.69 -20.12
N PRO A 78 21.50 -2.98 -19.70
CA PRO A 78 20.35 -2.26 -20.23
C PRO A 78 20.41 -0.78 -19.85
N VAL A 79 20.14 0.10 -20.81
CA VAL A 79 19.96 1.53 -20.54
C VAL A 79 18.61 1.72 -19.84
N LEU A 80 18.66 2.19 -18.61
CA LEU A 80 17.46 2.39 -17.81
C LEU A 80 16.82 3.74 -18.11
N LYS A 81 15.51 3.72 -18.34
CA LYS A 81 14.68 4.92 -18.47
C LYS A 81 13.50 4.80 -17.52
N LYS A 82 13.20 5.90 -16.83
CA LYS A 82 12.02 6.00 -15.96
C LYS A 82 10.77 5.68 -16.77
N ASN A 83 9.95 4.76 -16.28
CA ASN A 83 8.63 4.48 -16.79
C ASN A 83 7.65 5.52 -16.19
N THR A 84 7.33 6.53 -16.99
CA THR A 84 6.46 7.65 -16.57
C THR A 84 5.04 7.21 -16.26
N MET A 85 4.53 6.19 -16.96
CA MET A 85 3.20 5.64 -16.71
C MET A 85 3.14 4.97 -15.33
N LEU A 86 4.08 4.07 -15.03
CA LEU A 86 4.17 3.44 -13.70
C LEU A 86 4.39 4.48 -12.60
N ALA A 87 5.23 5.50 -12.85
CA ALA A 87 5.43 6.57 -11.90
C ALA A 87 4.12 7.32 -11.61
N GLY A 88 3.34 7.67 -12.65
CA GLY A 88 2.03 8.30 -12.47
C GLY A 88 1.06 7.46 -11.66
N LEU A 89 0.99 6.15 -11.92
CA LEU A 89 0.11 5.23 -11.18
C LEU A 89 0.53 5.10 -9.70
N VAL A 90 1.82 5.05 -9.41
CA VAL A 90 2.35 5.04 -8.04
C VAL A 90 1.98 6.34 -7.31
N GLU A 91 2.08 7.49 -7.98
CA GLU A 91 1.69 8.77 -7.39
C GLU A 91 0.18 8.86 -7.14
N GLU A 92 -0.65 8.38 -8.08
CA GLU A 92 -2.10 8.29 -7.88
C GLU A 92 -2.45 7.36 -6.72
N LEU A 93 -1.76 6.22 -6.57
CA LEU A 93 -1.94 5.32 -5.43
C LEU A 93 -1.56 6.00 -4.10
N LYS A 94 -0.44 6.73 -4.06
CA LYS A 94 -0.05 7.52 -2.87
C LYS A 94 -1.13 8.55 -2.55
N LYS A 95 -1.66 9.23 -3.57
CA LYS A 95 -2.70 10.25 -3.44
C LYS A 95 -4.04 9.64 -3.03
N SER A 96 -4.40 8.44 -3.48
CA SER A 96 -5.63 7.75 -3.04
C SER A 96 -5.51 7.23 -1.61
N GLY A 97 -4.32 6.80 -1.19
CA GLY A 97 -4.01 6.50 0.22
C GLY A 97 -4.03 7.76 1.12
N LEU A 98 -3.71 8.93 0.56
CA LEU A 98 -3.79 10.23 1.24
C LEU A 98 -5.20 10.86 1.20
N GLN A 99 -6.02 10.51 0.20
CA GLN A 99 -7.43 10.95 0.09
C GLN A 99 -8.40 10.06 0.87
N ALA A 100 -7.91 8.98 1.50
CA ALA A 100 -8.59 8.26 2.56
C ALA A 100 -8.21 8.82 3.94
N ALA A 101 -8.40 10.12 4.14
CA ALA A 101 -8.56 10.64 5.49
C ALA A 101 -10.05 10.79 5.79
N PRO A 102 -10.65 9.86 6.52
CA PRO A 102 -11.19 10.21 7.83
C PRO A 102 -10.02 10.14 8.83
N ASP A 103 -9.68 11.27 9.44
CA ASP A 103 -9.35 11.32 10.87
C ASP A 103 -8.82 10.01 11.53
N GLY A 104 -7.58 9.60 11.22
CA GLY A 104 -7.08 8.30 11.73
C GLY A 104 -5.60 8.24 12.07
N SER A 105 -4.84 9.30 11.80
CA SER A 105 -3.40 9.38 12.12
C SER A 105 -3.04 10.58 12.99
N SER A 106 -3.97 10.99 13.86
CA SER A 106 -3.66 11.93 14.93
C SER A 106 -2.60 11.30 15.86
N GLU A 107 -1.64 12.12 16.28
CA GLU A 107 -0.69 11.74 17.33
C GLU A 107 -1.47 11.38 18.60
N ALA A 108 -0.97 10.39 19.35
CA ALA A 108 -1.64 9.98 20.57
C ALA A 108 -1.63 11.14 21.57
N GLY A 109 -2.83 11.65 21.90
CA GLY A 109 -3.02 12.59 23.00
C GLY A 109 -2.82 11.91 24.36
N PRO A 110 -2.85 12.68 25.45
CA PRO A 110 -2.70 12.13 26.80
C PRO A 110 -3.77 11.12 27.19
N GLU A 111 -4.93 11.13 26.53
CA GLU A 111 -6.07 10.23 26.76
C GLU A 111 -6.18 9.11 25.69
N ASP A 112 -5.25 9.08 24.73
CA ASP A 112 -5.27 8.07 23.66
C ASP A 112 -4.32 6.92 23.98
N VAL A 113 -4.77 5.69 23.66
CA VAL A 113 -3.87 4.55 23.63
C VAL A 113 -2.89 4.72 22.47
N ALA A 114 -1.60 4.72 22.78
CA ALA A 114 -0.53 4.91 21.80
C ALA A 114 -0.15 3.60 21.11
N CYS A 115 0.25 3.67 19.84
CA CYS A 115 0.76 2.50 19.12
C CYS A 115 2.12 2.03 19.66
N ASP A 116 2.27 0.73 19.85
CA ASP A 116 3.48 0.12 20.42
C ASP A 116 4.65 0.02 19.45
N PHE A 117 4.37 0.06 18.14
CA PHE A 117 5.36 -0.20 17.08
C PHE A 117 5.93 1.08 16.44
N CYS A 118 5.36 2.25 16.76
CA CYS A 118 5.88 3.53 16.28
C CYS A 118 7.26 3.82 16.88
N SER A 119 8.25 4.07 16.03
CA SER A 119 9.55 4.59 16.44
C SER A 119 9.50 6.12 16.53
N GLY A 120 9.56 6.68 17.74
CA GLY A 120 9.50 8.13 17.98
C GLY A 120 8.11 8.62 18.39
N ARG A 121 7.54 9.58 17.64
CA ARG A 121 6.19 10.10 17.93
C ARG A 121 5.16 9.00 17.70
N LYS A 122 4.40 8.70 18.75
CA LYS A 122 3.43 7.61 18.72
C LYS A 122 2.10 8.09 18.15
N LEU A 123 1.58 7.36 17.18
CA LEU A 123 0.24 7.57 16.63
C LEU A 123 -0.81 6.93 17.54
N LYS A 124 -2.03 7.48 17.53
CA LYS A 124 -3.20 6.85 18.18
C LYS A 124 -3.40 5.43 17.65
N ALA A 125 -3.58 4.48 18.55
CA ALA A 125 -3.96 3.13 18.23
C ALA A 125 -5.43 3.10 17.82
N VAL A 126 -5.74 2.35 16.76
CA VAL A 126 -7.10 2.14 16.29
C VAL A 126 -7.64 0.78 16.77
N LYS A 127 -6.76 -0.21 16.96
CA LYS A 127 -7.13 -1.52 17.50
C LYS A 127 -6.07 -2.11 18.41
N SER A 128 -6.51 -2.94 19.33
CA SER A 128 -5.64 -3.73 20.21
C SER A 128 -5.90 -5.22 20.02
N CYS A 129 -4.81 -6.00 19.99
CA CYS A 129 -4.87 -7.46 19.89
C CYS A 129 -4.63 -8.05 21.28
N LEU A 130 -5.62 -8.74 21.84
CA LEU A 130 -5.50 -9.38 23.15
C LEU A 130 -4.50 -10.56 23.15
N GLN A 131 -4.24 -11.15 21.98
CA GLN A 131 -3.25 -12.22 21.86
C GLN A 131 -1.81 -11.68 21.89
N CYS A 132 -1.58 -10.54 21.23
CA CYS A 132 -0.28 -9.90 21.20
C CYS A 132 -0.07 -8.94 22.38
N LEU A 133 -1.14 -8.62 23.13
CA LEU A 133 -1.18 -7.59 24.15
C LEU A 133 -0.59 -6.27 23.66
N ALA A 134 -0.89 -5.92 22.41
CA ALA A 134 -0.31 -4.78 21.71
C ALA A 134 -1.38 -3.99 20.97
N SER A 135 -1.13 -2.70 20.83
CA SER A 135 -2.00 -1.70 20.23
C SER A 135 -1.36 -1.14 18.96
N TYR A 136 -2.17 -1.06 17.91
CA TYR A 136 -1.70 -0.77 16.56
C TYR A 136 -2.40 0.48 16.02
N CYS A 137 -1.62 1.43 15.50
CA CYS A 137 -2.15 2.46 14.61
C CYS A 137 -2.48 1.84 13.25
N GLN A 138 -3.23 2.55 12.40
CA GLN A 138 -3.66 2.05 11.09
C GLN A 138 -2.48 1.52 10.24
N ILE A 139 -1.31 2.16 10.32
CA ILE A 139 -0.10 1.80 9.57
C ILE A 139 0.48 0.46 10.06
N HIS A 140 0.56 0.27 11.38
CA HIS A 140 1.14 -0.94 11.97
C HIS A 140 0.14 -2.09 12.13
N LEU A 141 -1.16 -1.81 12.00
CA LEU A 141 -2.21 -2.83 12.07
C LEU A 141 -2.27 -3.68 10.80
N GLN A 142 -2.04 -3.11 9.62
CA GLN A 142 -2.14 -3.85 8.37
C GLN A 142 -1.12 -5.01 8.28
N PRO A 143 0.18 -4.84 8.61
CA PRO A 143 1.14 -5.95 8.66
C PRO A 143 0.75 -7.06 9.65
N HIS A 144 0.07 -6.71 10.75
CA HIS A 144 -0.41 -7.70 11.73
C HIS A 144 -1.46 -8.65 11.12
N PHE A 145 -2.34 -8.15 10.25
CA PHE A 145 -3.32 -8.99 9.54
C PHE A 145 -2.73 -9.85 8.42
N GLU A 146 -1.65 -9.37 7.80
CA GLU A 146 -0.99 -10.06 6.68
C GLU A 146 -0.04 -11.17 7.15
N SER A 147 0.33 -11.17 8.43
CA SER A 147 1.17 -12.22 9.03
C SER A 147 0.48 -13.59 9.00
N PRO A 148 1.16 -14.65 8.52
CA PRO A 148 0.58 -15.99 8.36
C PRO A 148 0.11 -16.61 9.69
N THR A 149 0.62 -16.12 10.83
CA THR A 149 0.21 -16.57 12.17
C THR A 149 -1.23 -16.21 12.54
N PHE A 150 -1.86 -15.25 11.84
CA PHE A 150 -3.21 -14.78 12.15
C PHE A 150 -4.30 -15.30 11.19
N LYS A 151 -3.93 -15.90 10.05
CA LYS A 151 -4.91 -16.39 9.06
C LYS A 151 -5.73 -17.60 9.51
N GLU A 152 -5.40 -18.21 10.65
CA GLU A 152 -6.12 -19.37 11.19
C GLU A 152 -7.09 -19.05 12.35
N THR A 153 -7.33 -17.78 12.68
CA THR A 153 -8.27 -17.43 13.78
C THR A 153 -9.39 -16.49 13.36
N GLN A 154 -9.99 -16.73 12.18
CA GLN A 154 -11.30 -16.16 11.82
C GLN A 154 -12.44 -16.51 12.82
N ALA A 155 -12.14 -17.31 13.86
CA ALA A 155 -12.98 -17.45 15.04
C ALA A 155 -12.12 -17.38 16.32
N GLY A 156 -11.87 -16.19 16.87
CA GLY A 156 -11.53 -16.06 18.30
C GLY A 156 -10.49 -15.01 18.74
N GLY A 157 -9.81 -14.31 17.85
CA GLY A 157 -8.92 -13.21 18.25
C GLY A 157 -9.68 -11.87 18.29
N ALA A 158 -10.26 -11.51 19.43
CA ALA A 158 -11.04 -10.27 19.56
C ALA A 158 -10.12 -9.04 19.44
N LEU A 159 -10.01 -8.48 18.23
CA LEU A 159 -9.53 -7.11 18.05
C LEU A 159 -10.61 -6.18 18.61
N GLN A 160 -10.31 -5.53 19.71
CA GLN A 160 -11.17 -4.49 20.25
C GLN A 160 -10.71 -3.14 19.72
N GLU A 161 -11.69 -2.28 19.46
CA GLU A 161 -11.41 -0.85 19.25
C GLU A 161 -10.65 -0.35 20.48
N ALA A 162 -9.57 0.41 20.25
CA ALA A 162 -8.80 0.95 21.36
C ALA A 162 -9.73 1.86 22.19
N PRO A 163 -9.82 1.69 23.52
CA PRO A 163 -10.67 2.53 24.33
C PRO A 163 -10.19 3.98 24.24
N GLY A 164 -11.00 4.86 23.66
CA GLY A 164 -10.98 6.28 23.98
C GLY A 164 -11.96 6.45 25.15
N GLU A 165 -11.47 6.81 26.32
CA GLU A 165 -12.31 6.99 27.50
C GLU A 165 -13.31 8.13 27.27
N HIS A 166 -14.54 7.76 26.89
CA HIS A 166 -15.67 8.67 26.93
C HIS A 166 -15.94 9.00 28.40
N LEU A 167 -15.59 10.22 28.80
CA LEU A 167 -16.07 10.88 30.00
C LEU A 167 -17.58 10.70 30.12
N LEU A 168 -18.03 9.92 31.10
CA LEU A 168 -19.37 10.03 31.65
C LEU A 168 -19.25 10.77 32.99
N SER A 169 -19.46 12.07 32.88
CA SER A 169 -19.91 12.94 33.96
C SER A 169 -21.17 12.38 34.62
N SER A 170 -21.08 11.99 35.89
CA SER A 170 -22.07 12.22 36.97
C SER A 170 -21.56 11.66 38.29
#